data_AF-A0A8T4T5W8-F1
#
_entry.id   AF-A0A8T4T5W8-F1
#
_cell.length_a   1.000
_cell.length_b   1.000
_cell.length_c   1.000
_cell.angle_alpha   90.00
_cell.angle_beta   90.00
_cell.angle_gamma   90.00
#
_symmetry.space_group_name_H-M   'P 1'
#
loop_
_entity.id
_entity.type
_entity.pdbx_description
1 polymer ?
#
loop_
_entity_poly.entity_id
_entity_poly.type
_entity_poly.pdbx_seq_one_letter_code
_entity_poly.pdbx_strand_id
1 'polypeptide(L)'
;MKKGVLFVLLLASIAFAQVNVPYDSTYPNAPAMGITRYSDFPLDNIHILRLQEAATSLGGNVSLLKADLEQYNAGHKASQAQLDMKLSSIQAAMDQFQRTVLAQLSSMQNSRDSISGLAVASPDVQVPAQTSFPPTLVALLGLNVFLLLVVIILIFWLREQYYVHKETHKEDHIHPAPQDLINYVAHQLEHKRTVHEIRMELANKGWTPSVIEHAIHAARER
;
A
#
# COMPACT_ATOMS: atom_id res chain seq x y z
N MET A 1 -30.32 1.81 -20.23
CA MET A 1 -29.26 2.71 -19.69
C MET A 1 -27.95 2.02 -19.28
N LYS A 2 -27.93 0.73 -18.89
CA LYS A 2 -26.71 0.04 -18.41
C LYS A 2 -25.64 -0.25 -19.48
N LYS A 3 -26.02 -0.43 -20.75
CA LYS A 3 -25.09 -0.75 -21.85
C LYS A 3 -24.27 0.46 -22.33
N GLY A 4 -24.84 1.66 -22.26
CA GLY A 4 -24.15 2.89 -22.67
C GLY A 4 -23.03 3.28 -21.72
N VAL A 5 -23.24 3.11 -20.41
CA VAL A 5 -22.22 3.41 -19.39
C VAL A 5 -21.02 2.46 -19.51
N LEU A 6 -21.26 1.18 -19.79
CA LEU A 6 -20.21 0.18 -20.01
C LEU A 6 -19.38 0.49 -21.26
N PHE A 7 -20.02 0.97 -22.33
CA PHE A 7 -19.33 1.35 -23.56
C PHE A 7 -18.48 2.61 -23.38
N VAL A 8 -18.97 3.58 -22.61
CA VAL A 8 -18.22 4.80 -22.25
C VAL A 8 -17.04 4.47 -21.33
N LEU A 9 -17.20 3.55 -20.38
CA LEU A 9 -16.09 3.06 -19.53
C LEU A 9 -15.03 2.31 -20.34
N LEU A 10 -15.43 1.53 -21.34
CA LEU A 10 -14.51 0.82 -22.23
C LEU A 10 -13.75 1.78 -23.17
N LEU A 11 -14.42 2.83 -23.67
CA LEU A 11 -13.77 3.87 -24.45
C LEU A 11 -12.83 4.72 -23.60
N ALA A 12 -13.18 4.99 -22.34
CA ALA A 12 -12.31 5.70 -21.41
C ALA A 12 -11.06 4.88 -21.08
N SER A 13 -11.15 3.56 -20.87
CA SER A 13 -9.98 2.74 -20.56
C SER A 13 -8.96 2.66 -21.71
N ILE A 14 -9.42 2.70 -22.96
CA ILE A 14 -8.54 2.74 -24.14
C ILE A 14 -7.84 4.11 -24.26
N ALA A 15 -8.52 5.21 -23.90
CA ALA A 15 -7.92 6.55 -23.90
C ALA A 15 -6.83 6.73 -22.82
N PHE A 16 -6.96 6.05 -21.67
CA PHE A 16 -5.92 6.08 -20.62
C PHE A 16 -4.78 5.07 -20.85
N ALA A 17 -4.95 4.08 -21.74
CA ALA A 17 -3.92 3.09 -22.05
C ALA A 17 -2.81 3.60 -22.98
N GLN A 18 -2.95 4.80 -23.58
CA GLN A 18 -1.90 5.44 -24.38
C GLN A 18 -0.95 6.33 -23.57
N VAL A 19 -1.03 6.30 -22.25
CA VAL A 19 0.05 6.85 -21.42
C VAL A 19 1.25 5.93 -21.58
N ASN A 20 2.17 6.38 -22.43
CA ASN A 20 3.47 5.78 -22.71
C ASN A 20 4.21 5.55 -21.39
N VAL A 21 4.06 4.35 -20.80
CA VAL A 21 4.80 3.95 -19.61
C VAL A 21 6.26 3.88 -20.06
N PRO A 22 7.16 4.73 -19.54
CA PRO A 22 8.55 4.67 -19.91
C PRO A 22 9.06 3.27 -19.57
N TYR A 23 9.58 2.59 -20.59
CA TYR A 23 10.29 1.32 -20.43
C TYR A 23 11.43 1.53 -19.44
N ASP A 24 11.26 0.99 -18.24
CA ASP A 24 12.24 1.07 -17.18
C ASP A 24 13.35 0.05 -17.46
N SER A 25 14.49 0.54 -17.95
CA SER A 25 15.68 -0.25 -18.26
C SER A 25 16.49 -0.66 -17.02
N THR A 26 15.97 -0.46 -15.81
CA THR A 26 16.68 -0.84 -14.57
C THR A 26 16.57 -2.32 -14.22
N TYR A 27 15.72 -3.08 -14.91
CA TYR A 27 15.71 -4.54 -14.76
C TYR A 27 16.76 -5.16 -15.70
N PRO A 28 17.79 -5.84 -15.18
CA PRO A 28 18.70 -6.59 -16.03
C PRO A 28 17.89 -7.66 -16.76
N ASN A 29 17.97 -7.66 -18.10
CA ASN A 29 17.46 -8.71 -18.95
C ASN A 29 17.87 -10.06 -18.35
N ALA A 30 16.88 -10.89 -17.98
CA ALA A 30 17.14 -12.26 -17.56
C ALA A 30 17.99 -12.91 -18.66
N PRO A 31 19.19 -13.45 -18.34
CA PRO A 31 20.01 -14.06 -19.36
C PRO A 31 19.20 -15.19 -20.00
N ALA A 32 19.07 -15.14 -21.33
CA ALA A 32 18.47 -16.21 -22.09
C ALA A 32 19.17 -17.51 -21.66
N MET A 33 18.43 -18.41 -21.01
CA MET A 33 18.94 -19.70 -20.58
C MET A 33 19.40 -20.44 -21.83
N GLY A 34 20.71 -20.39 -22.07
CA GLY A 34 21.39 -21.20 -23.06
C GLY A 34 21.12 -22.66 -22.75
N ILE A 35 20.94 -23.44 -23.82
CA ILE A 35 20.77 -24.89 -23.80
C ILE A 35 21.79 -25.48 -22.83
N THR A 36 21.32 -26.13 -21.77
CA THR A 36 22.13 -26.84 -20.78
C THR A 36 22.91 -27.95 -21.48
N ARG A 37 24.16 -27.68 -21.83
CA ARG A 37 25.12 -28.73 -22.18
C ARG A 37 25.52 -29.44 -20.90
N TYR A 38 25.12 -30.70 -20.77
CA TYR A 38 25.65 -31.58 -19.75
C TYR A 38 27.14 -31.79 -20.03
N SER A 39 27.96 -31.27 -19.13
CA SER A 39 29.40 -31.49 -19.12
C SER A 39 29.68 -32.75 -18.33
N ASP A 40 30.32 -33.73 -18.96
CA ASP A 40 30.83 -34.95 -18.30
C ASP A 40 32.05 -34.60 -17.45
N PHE A 41 31.83 -33.89 -16.34
CA PHE A 41 32.84 -33.71 -15.30
C PHE A 41 32.79 -34.90 -14.32
N PRO A 42 33.95 -35.40 -13.85
CA PRO A 42 34.00 -36.43 -12.82
C PRO A 42 33.23 -35.98 -11.57
N LEU A 43 32.32 -36.85 -11.10
CA LEU A 43 31.37 -36.58 -10.01
C LEU A 43 32.04 -36.23 -8.66
N ASP A 44 33.33 -36.52 -8.50
CA ASP A 44 34.05 -36.42 -7.24
C ASP A 44 34.25 -34.99 -6.73
N ASN A 45 34.03 -33.95 -7.55
CA ASN A 45 34.17 -32.55 -7.13
C ASN A 45 32.89 -31.70 -7.27
N ILE A 46 31.74 -32.31 -7.58
CA ILE A 46 30.46 -31.60 -7.76
C ILE A 46 30.07 -30.79 -6.52
N HIS A 47 30.37 -31.31 -5.34
CA HIS A 47 30.05 -30.66 -4.08
C HIS A 47 30.91 -29.41 -3.85
N ILE A 48 32.17 -29.39 -4.30
CA ILE A 48 33.04 -28.19 -4.25
C ILE A 48 32.53 -27.12 -5.21
N LEU A 49 32.15 -27.50 -6.43
CA LEU A 49 31.57 -26.59 -7.42
C LEU A 49 30.25 -25.98 -6.93
N ARG A 50 29.35 -26.80 -6.39
CA ARG A 50 28.09 -26.32 -5.80
C ARG A 50 28.31 -25.43 -4.58
N LEU A 51 29.33 -25.71 -3.76
CA LEU A 51 29.70 -24.84 -2.63
C LEU A 51 30.25 -23.50 -3.11
N GLN A 52 31.05 -23.50 -4.17
CA GLN A 52 31.59 -22.29 -4.76
C GLN A 52 30.48 -21.45 -5.41
N GLU A 53 29.57 -22.07 -6.17
CA GLU A 53 28.38 -21.41 -6.72
C GLU A 53 27.50 -20.85 -5.62
N ALA A 54 27.24 -21.62 -4.56
CA ALA A 54 26.48 -21.16 -3.40
C ALA A 54 27.17 -19.98 -2.72
N ALA A 55 28.48 -20.02 -2.51
CA ALA A 55 29.26 -18.92 -1.92
C ALA A 55 29.22 -17.65 -2.78
N THR A 56 29.35 -17.78 -4.11
CA THR A 56 29.20 -16.64 -5.02
C THR A 56 27.78 -16.07 -5.02
N SER A 57 26.75 -16.93 -4.98
CA SER A 57 25.36 -16.47 -4.89
C SER A 57 25.06 -15.78 -3.56
N LEU A 58 25.63 -16.27 -2.45
CA LEU A 58 25.54 -15.64 -1.14
C LEU A 58 26.22 -14.27 -1.13
N GLY A 59 27.42 -14.17 -1.70
CA GLY A 59 28.13 -12.90 -1.84
C GLY A 59 27.34 -11.86 -2.64
N GLY A 60 26.74 -12.30 -3.75
CA GLY A 60 25.84 -11.47 -4.56
C GLY A 60 24.64 -10.98 -3.74
N ASN A 61 23.94 -11.89 -3.05
CA ASN A 61 22.79 -11.54 -2.22
C ASN A 61 23.15 -10.59 -1.07
N VAL A 62 24.30 -10.79 -0.40
CA VAL A 62 24.77 -9.90 0.67
C VAL A 62 25.09 -8.51 0.13
N SER A 63 25.68 -8.42 -1.06
CA SER A 63 25.97 -7.13 -1.69
C SER A 63 24.70 -6.37 -2.08
N LEU A 64 23.68 -7.07 -2.59
CA LEU A 64 22.37 -6.50 -2.88
C LEU A 64 21.66 -6.07 -1.60
N LEU A 65 21.69 -6.89 -0.56
CA LEU A 65 21.10 -6.54 0.74
C LEU A 65 21.75 -5.28 1.34
N LYS A 66 23.07 -5.15 1.18
CA LYS A 66 23.81 -3.96 1.62
C LYS A 66 23.38 -2.71 0.84
N ALA A 67 23.25 -2.82 -0.48
CA ALA A 67 22.80 -1.71 -1.32
C ALA A 67 21.37 -1.28 -0.96
N ASP A 68 20.47 -2.24 -0.71
CA ASP A 68 19.09 -1.98 -0.30
C ASP A 68 19.03 -1.32 1.09
N LEU A 69 19.88 -1.74 2.03
CA LEU A 69 19.99 -1.12 3.35
C LEU A 69 20.51 0.33 3.27
N GLU A 70 21.49 0.60 2.41
CA GLU A 70 22.01 1.95 2.17
C GLU A 70 20.94 2.85 1.54
N GLN A 71 20.19 2.32 0.57
CA GLN A 71 19.07 3.02 -0.06
C GLN A 71 17.94 3.32 0.94
N TYR A 72 17.58 2.34 1.78
CA TYR A 72 16.58 2.52 2.83
C TYR A 72 17.00 3.61 3.82
N ASN A 73 18.26 3.59 4.27
CA ASN A 73 18.80 4.61 5.18
C ASN A 73 18.82 6.00 4.54
N ALA A 74 19.18 6.12 3.26
CA ALA A 74 19.16 7.38 2.54
C ALA A 74 17.72 7.92 2.41
N GLY A 75 16.76 7.06 2.08
CA GLY A 75 15.34 7.40 2.01
C GLY A 75 14.79 7.87 3.36
N HIS A 76 15.14 7.19 4.45
CA HIS A 76 14.72 7.59 5.79
C HIS A 76 15.26 8.97 6.19
N LYS A 77 16.55 9.25 5.94
CA LYS A 77 17.15 10.57 6.21
C LYS A 77 16.48 11.68 5.38
N ALA A 78 16.18 11.42 4.11
CA ALA A 78 15.51 12.38 3.25
C ALA A 78 14.07 12.67 3.75
N SER A 79 13.33 11.63 4.14
CA SER A 79 11.99 11.78 4.72
C SER A 79 12.01 12.60 6.03
N GLN A 80 12.98 12.32 6.90
CA GLN A 80 13.15 13.05 8.14
C GLN A 80 13.47 14.54 7.90
N ALA A 81 14.36 14.84 6.94
CA ALA A 81 14.64 16.23 6.56
C ALA A 81 13.40 16.96 6.00
N GLN A 82 12.55 16.27 5.22
CA GLN A 82 11.30 16.86 4.73
C GLN A 82 10.31 17.15 5.86
N LEU A 83 10.23 16.29 6.87
CA LEU A 83 9.39 16.52 8.04
C LEU A 83 9.88 17.74 8.83
N ASP A 84 11.19 17.87 9.05
CA ASP A 84 11.77 19.01 9.75
C ASP A 84 11.50 20.33 9.00
N MET A 85 11.65 20.35 7.68
CA MET A 85 11.30 21.51 6.86
C MET A 85 9.81 21.87 6.97
N LYS A 86 8.91 20.87 6.94
CA LYS A 86 7.47 21.11 7.10
C LYS A 86 7.15 21.67 8.48
N LEU A 87 7.72 21.13 9.55
CA LEU A 87 7.54 21.64 10.91
C LEU A 87 8.00 23.09 11.03
N SER A 88 9.18 23.41 10.49
CA SER A 88 9.69 24.79 10.46
C SER A 88 8.76 25.73 9.70
N SER A 89 8.23 25.31 8.54
CA SER A 89 7.29 26.11 7.75
C SER A 89 5.95 26.36 8.47
N ILE A 90 5.45 25.35 9.20
CA ILE A 90 4.22 25.47 10.00
C ILE A 90 4.46 26.44 11.17
N GLN A 91 5.61 26.37 11.81
CA GLN A 91 5.97 27.27 12.90
C GLN A 91 6.04 28.73 12.41
N ALA A 92 6.66 28.99 11.26
CA ALA A 92 6.69 30.32 10.66
C ALA A 92 5.28 30.84 10.31
N ALA A 93 4.41 29.98 9.78
CA ALA A 93 3.02 30.33 9.48
C ALA A 93 2.22 30.65 10.76
N MET A 94 2.44 29.90 11.85
CA MET A 94 1.84 30.19 13.15
C MET A 94 2.29 31.54 13.71
N ASP A 95 3.59 31.86 13.64
CA ASP A 95 4.10 33.15 14.11
C ASP A 95 3.51 34.31 13.31
N GLN A 96 3.35 34.14 11.99
CA GLN A 96 2.71 35.15 11.14
C GLN A 96 1.23 35.30 11.47
N PHE A 97 0.52 34.21 11.72
CA PHE A 97 -0.87 34.23 12.17
C PHE A 97 -1.02 34.98 13.50
N GLN A 98 -0.19 34.66 14.49
CA GLN A 98 -0.19 35.34 15.80
C GLN A 98 0.02 36.85 15.66
N ARG A 99 1.01 37.27 14.85
CA ARG A 99 1.25 38.70 14.58
C ARG A 99 0.06 39.36 13.90
N THR A 100 -0.57 38.67 12.96
CA THR A 100 -1.74 39.20 12.24
C THR A 100 -2.93 39.36 13.19
N VAL A 101 -3.19 38.38 14.05
CA VAL A 101 -4.26 38.44 15.05
C VAL A 101 -4.01 39.58 16.06
N LEU A 102 -2.77 39.73 16.55
CA LEU A 102 -2.41 40.84 17.44
C LEU A 102 -2.57 42.21 16.77
N ALA A 103 -2.17 42.34 15.50
CA ALA A 103 -2.36 43.56 14.72
C ALA A 103 -3.85 43.87 14.48
N GLN A 104 -4.68 42.85 14.25
CA GLN A 104 -6.13 43.04 14.14
C GLN A 104 -6.74 43.46 15.48
N LEU A 105 -6.35 42.82 16.59
CA LEU A 105 -6.79 43.19 17.94
C LEU A 105 -6.44 44.64 18.29
N SER A 106 -5.20 45.07 18.02
CA SER A 106 -4.79 46.46 18.25
C SER A 106 -5.55 47.44 17.35
N SER A 107 -5.80 47.08 16.08
CA SER A 107 -6.62 47.91 15.19
C SER A 107 -8.07 48.04 15.68
N MET A 108 -8.65 46.97 16.23
CA MET A 108 -9.97 46.98 16.82
C MET A 108 -10.02 47.81 18.11
N GLN A 109 -9.01 47.71 18.98
CA GLN A 109 -8.90 48.55 20.17
C GLN A 109 -8.80 50.03 19.81
N ASN A 110 -7.92 50.39 18.86
CA ASN A 110 -7.79 51.76 18.38
C ASN A 110 -9.09 52.28 17.74
N SER A 111 -9.82 51.43 17.00
CA SER A 111 -11.14 51.79 16.46
C SER A 111 -12.18 52.05 17.56
N ARG A 112 -12.13 51.28 18.65
CA ARG A 112 -13.02 51.44 19.80
C ARG A 112 -12.74 52.74 20.56
N ASP A 113 -11.47 53.09 20.75
CA ASP A 113 -11.05 54.33 21.40
C ASP A 113 -11.32 55.57 20.54
N SER A 114 -11.29 55.42 19.21
CA SER A 114 -11.70 56.48 18.27
C SER A 114 -13.21 56.73 18.31
N ILE A 115 -14.02 55.70 18.59
CA ILE A 115 -15.48 55.78 18.68
C ILE A 115 -15.94 56.33 20.05
N SER A 116 -15.19 56.11 21.13
CA SER A 116 -15.53 56.61 22.46
C SER A 116 -15.25 58.11 22.66
N GLY A 117 -14.49 58.75 21.77
CA GLY A 117 -14.15 60.18 21.80
C GLY A 117 -15.04 61.10 20.93
N LEU A 118 -15.92 60.56 20.07
CA LEU A 118 -16.86 61.36 19.29
C LEU A 118 -18.27 61.24 19.87
N ALA A 119 -18.81 62.39 20.29
CA ALA A 119 -20.19 62.54 20.73
C ALA A 119 -21.17 61.90 19.73
N VAL A 120 -22.07 61.09 20.28
CA VAL A 120 -23.11 60.34 19.58
C VAL A 120 -24.09 61.31 18.91
N ALA A 121 -23.90 61.57 17.62
CA ALA A 121 -24.99 61.90 16.72
C ALA A 121 -25.43 60.57 16.08
N SER A 122 -26.65 60.16 16.39
CA SER A 122 -27.25 58.86 16.10
C SER A 122 -27.00 58.43 14.65
N PRO A 123 -26.37 57.26 14.40
CA PRO A 123 -26.30 56.74 13.04
C PRO A 123 -27.71 56.37 12.60
N ASP A 124 -28.11 56.81 11.41
CA ASP A 124 -29.28 56.24 10.72
C ASP A 124 -29.17 54.72 10.81
N VAL A 125 -30.22 54.08 11.33
CA VAL A 125 -30.29 52.62 11.41
C VAL A 125 -30.33 52.10 9.98
N GLN A 126 -29.15 51.86 9.41
CA GLN A 126 -28.99 51.02 8.24
C GLN A 126 -29.45 49.62 8.68
N VAL A 127 -30.70 49.31 8.34
CA VAL A 127 -31.18 47.94 8.36
C VAL A 127 -30.17 47.15 7.53
N PRO A 128 -29.52 46.11 8.08
CA PRO A 128 -28.54 45.36 7.31
C PRO A 128 -29.21 44.91 6.01
N ALA A 129 -28.62 45.27 4.87
CA ALA A 129 -29.09 44.84 3.57
C ALA A 129 -29.34 43.33 3.66
N GLN A 130 -30.55 42.89 3.29
CA GLN A 130 -30.87 41.47 3.26
C GLN A 130 -29.81 40.79 2.40
N THR A 131 -28.90 40.07 3.06
CA THR A 131 -27.86 39.28 2.41
C THR A 131 -28.55 38.08 1.79
N SER A 132 -29.18 38.29 0.64
CA SER A 132 -29.57 37.19 -0.23
C SER A 132 -28.27 36.52 -0.64
N PHE A 133 -28.00 35.33 -0.08
CA PHE A 133 -26.87 34.52 -0.52
C PHE A 133 -26.99 34.34 -2.04
N PRO A 134 -25.96 34.70 -2.82
CA PRO A 134 -26.05 34.56 -4.26
C PRO A 134 -26.34 33.10 -4.59
N PRO A 135 -27.29 32.81 -5.50
CA PRO A 135 -27.79 31.46 -5.76
C PRO A 135 -26.67 30.50 -6.21
N THR A 136 -25.58 31.05 -6.75
CA THR A 136 -24.35 30.32 -7.09
C THR A 136 -23.66 29.72 -5.87
N LEU A 137 -23.60 30.41 -4.72
CA LEU A 137 -23.02 29.87 -3.49
C LEU A 137 -23.89 28.78 -2.88
N VAL A 138 -25.21 28.92 -2.95
CA VAL A 138 -26.15 27.89 -2.50
C VAL A 138 -26.04 26.63 -3.35
N ALA A 139 -25.94 26.80 -4.68
CA ALA A 139 -25.71 25.70 -5.61
C ALA A 139 -24.35 25.02 -5.37
N LEU A 140 -23.29 25.80 -5.12
CA LEU A 140 -21.95 25.28 -4.83
C LEU A 140 -21.93 24.49 -3.51
N LEU A 141 -22.61 24.98 -2.49
CA LEU A 141 -22.75 24.27 -1.22
C LEU A 141 -23.51 22.95 -1.41
N GLY A 142 -24.63 22.98 -2.15
CA GLY A 142 -25.42 21.78 -2.46
C GLY A 142 -24.60 20.73 -3.21
N LEU A 143 -23.79 21.15 -4.19
CA LEU A 143 -22.92 20.26 -4.95
C LEU A 143 -21.82 19.64 -4.07
N ASN A 144 -21.22 20.41 -3.15
CA ASN A 144 -20.24 19.90 -2.20
C ASN A 144 -20.86 18.90 -1.21
N VAL A 145 -22.05 19.19 -0.69
CA VAL A 145 -22.78 18.27 0.19
C VAL A 145 -23.14 16.97 -0.55
N PHE A 146 -23.56 17.07 -1.81
CA PHE A 146 -23.83 15.91 -2.64
C PHE A 146 -22.58 15.07 -2.89
N LEU A 147 -21.45 15.72 -3.24
CA LEU A 147 -20.17 15.04 -3.43
C LEU A 147 -19.74 14.29 -2.17
N LEU A 148 -19.92 14.91 -1.01
CA LEU A 148 -19.60 14.31 0.29
C LEU A 148 -20.48 13.07 0.55
N LEU A 149 -21.79 13.14 0.26
CA LEU A 149 -22.68 11.97 0.37
C LEU A 149 -22.27 10.83 -0.56
N VAL A 150 -21.87 11.13 -1.79
CA VAL A 150 -21.35 10.13 -2.72
C VAL A 150 -20.11 9.45 -2.16
N VAL A 151 -19.17 10.22 -1.60
CA VAL A 151 -17.95 9.67 -0.97
C VAL A 151 -18.29 8.79 0.23
N ILE A 152 -19.22 9.19 1.09
CA ILE A 152 -19.65 8.37 2.24
C ILE A 152 -20.25 7.04 1.75
N ILE A 153 -21.13 7.08 0.75
CA ILE A 153 -21.72 5.86 0.17
C ILE A 153 -20.63 4.98 -0.44
N LEU A 154 -19.66 5.57 -1.13
CA LEU A 154 -18.54 4.84 -1.72
C LEU A 154 -17.68 4.15 -0.65
N ILE A 155 -17.38 4.85 0.46
CA ILE A 155 -16.64 4.29 1.60
C ILE A 155 -17.40 3.12 2.22
N PHE A 156 -18.71 3.27 2.45
CA PHE A 156 -19.53 2.18 2.97
C PHE A 156 -19.59 1.00 2.02
N TRP A 157 -19.73 1.25 0.71
CA TRP A 157 -19.74 0.21 -0.31
C TRP A 157 -18.39 -0.52 -0.42
N LEU A 158 -17.27 0.21 -0.37
CA LEU A 158 -15.94 -0.39 -0.30
C LEU A 158 -15.73 -1.18 0.99
N ARG A 159 -16.21 -0.66 2.12
CA ARG A 159 -16.12 -1.36 3.41
C ARG A 159 -16.89 -2.67 3.37
N GLU A 160 -18.09 -2.68 2.78
CA GLU A 160 -18.90 -3.88 2.56
C GLU A 160 -18.15 -4.89 1.68
N GLN A 161 -17.58 -4.44 0.55
CA GLN A 161 -16.78 -5.28 -0.33
C GLN A 161 -15.54 -5.86 0.36
N TYR A 162 -14.86 -5.06 1.19
CA TYR A 162 -13.67 -5.49 1.93
C TYR A 162 -14.02 -6.48 3.04
N TYR A 163 -15.17 -6.32 3.70
CA TYR A 163 -15.64 -7.27 4.71
C TYR A 163 -15.96 -8.62 4.07
N VAL A 164 -16.68 -8.60 2.94
CA VAL A 164 -17.01 -9.81 2.18
C VAL A 164 -15.74 -10.50 1.65
N HIS A 165 -14.76 -9.76 1.10
CA HIS A 165 -13.50 -10.34 0.64
C HIS A 165 -12.62 -10.91 1.77
N LYS A 166 -12.72 -10.37 2.99
CA LYS A 166 -11.90 -10.84 4.13
C LYS A 166 -12.46 -12.12 4.77
N GLU A 167 -13.75 -12.40 4.59
CA GLU A 167 -14.37 -13.66 5.01
C GLU A 167 -14.13 -14.76 3.96
N THR A 168 -14.19 -14.44 2.66
CA THR A 168 -13.97 -15.44 1.61
C THR A 168 -12.50 -15.82 1.39
N HIS A 169 -11.53 -14.94 1.68
CA HIS A 169 -10.11 -15.25 1.45
C HIS A 169 -9.34 -15.83 2.63
N LYS A 170 -9.98 -15.99 3.81
CA LYS A 170 -9.34 -16.66 4.95
C LYS A 170 -9.33 -18.19 4.84
N GLU A 171 -10.18 -18.78 3.98
CA GLU A 171 -10.27 -20.23 3.85
C GLU A 171 -9.54 -20.79 2.60
N ASP A 172 -9.20 -19.97 1.62
CA ASP A 172 -8.71 -20.46 0.31
C ASP A 172 -7.20 -20.29 0.03
N HIS A 173 -6.41 -19.76 0.95
CA HIS A 173 -4.94 -19.57 0.75
C HIS A 173 -4.06 -20.69 1.31
N ILE A 174 -4.66 -21.78 1.77
CA ILE A 174 -3.93 -23.01 2.03
C ILE A 174 -4.39 -23.97 0.96
N HIS A 175 -3.60 -24.15 -0.11
CA HIS A 175 -3.82 -25.24 -1.05
C HIS A 175 -4.01 -26.51 -0.20
N PRO A 176 -5.23 -27.09 -0.11
CA PRO A 176 -5.43 -28.28 0.68
C PRO A 176 -4.49 -29.31 0.08
N ALA A 177 -3.54 -29.79 0.88
CA ALA A 177 -2.67 -30.88 0.47
C ALA A 177 -3.59 -31.96 -0.14
N PRO A 178 -3.31 -32.47 -1.36
CA PRO A 178 -4.19 -33.40 -2.04
C PRO A 178 -4.57 -34.52 -1.07
N GLN A 179 -5.86 -34.88 -1.03
CA GLN A 179 -6.40 -35.76 0.01
C GLN A 179 -5.69 -37.13 0.05
N ASP A 180 -5.16 -37.57 -1.10
CA ASP A 180 -4.31 -38.76 -1.24
C ASP A 180 -2.98 -38.65 -0.49
N LEU A 181 -2.37 -37.46 -0.44
CA LEU A 181 -1.15 -37.20 0.31
C LEU A 181 -1.40 -37.24 1.82
N ILE A 182 -2.54 -36.70 2.28
CA ILE A 182 -2.95 -36.75 3.68
C ILE A 182 -3.18 -38.21 4.10
N ASN A 183 -3.87 -39.01 3.27
CA ASN A 183 -4.10 -40.43 3.53
C ASN A 183 -2.79 -41.23 3.54
N TYR A 184 -1.88 -40.93 2.62
CA TYR A 184 -0.55 -41.55 2.59
C TYR A 184 0.25 -41.25 3.86
N VAL A 185 0.28 -39.98 4.28
CA VAL A 185 0.98 -39.56 5.51
C VAL A 185 0.34 -40.19 6.75
N ALA A 186 -0.99 -40.24 6.84
CA ALA A 186 -1.69 -40.89 7.95
C ALA A 186 -1.36 -42.38 8.04
N HIS A 187 -1.36 -43.10 6.91
CA HIS A 187 -0.96 -44.51 6.85
C HIS A 187 0.50 -44.70 7.28
N GLN A 188 1.43 -43.85 6.83
CA GLN A 188 2.84 -43.94 7.21
C GLN A 188 3.09 -43.62 8.70
N LEU A 189 2.30 -42.71 9.28
CA LEU A 189 2.33 -42.41 10.71
C LEU A 189 1.78 -43.57 11.55
N GLU A 190 0.72 -44.24 11.10
CA GLU A 190 0.17 -45.45 11.74
C GLU A 190 1.20 -46.60 11.81
N HIS A 191 2.05 -46.71 10.79
CA HIS A 191 3.15 -47.67 10.72
C HIS A 191 4.40 -47.26 11.55
N LYS A 192 4.25 -46.30 12.47
CA LYS A 192 5.29 -45.78 13.39
C LYS A 192 6.53 -45.21 12.70
N ARG A 193 6.42 -44.76 11.46
CA ARG A 193 7.54 -44.13 10.78
C ARG A 193 7.79 -42.73 11.32
N THR A 194 9.06 -42.33 11.37
CA THR A 194 9.41 -41.00 11.90
C THR A 194 8.98 -39.89 10.93
N VAL A 195 8.48 -38.78 11.49
CA VAL A 195 8.06 -37.60 10.71
C VAL A 195 9.20 -37.08 9.81
N HIS A 196 10.45 -37.22 10.26
CA HIS A 196 11.62 -36.82 9.51
C HIS A 196 11.84 -37.68 8.25
N GLU A 197 11.65 -39.00 8.33
CA GLU A 197 11.73 -39.89 7.16
C GLU A 197 10.62 -39.59 6.14
N ILE A 198 9.41 -39.31 6.61
CA ILE A 198 8.27 -38.95 5.74
C ILE A 198 8.57 -37.64 5.01
N ARG A 199 9.13 -36.63 5.70
CA ARG A 199 9.57 -35.37 5.08
C ARG A 199 10.62 -35.59 4.00
N MET A 200 11.66 -36.38 4.29
CA MET A 200 12.73 -36.67 3.34
C MET A 200 12.22 -37.42 2.12
N GLU A 201 11.31 -38.40 2.31
CA GLU A 201 10.74 -39.14 1.18
C GLU A 201 9.83 -38.26 0.31
N LEU A 202 8.99 -37.41 0.92
CA LEU A 202 8.09 -36.52 0.18
C LEU A 202 8.87 -35.40 -0.52
N ALA A 203 9.94 -34.88 0.08
CA ALA A 203 10.84 -33.94 -0.56
C ALA A 203 11.57 -34.58 -1.75
N ASN A 204 12.01 -35.84 -1.63
CA ASN A 204 12.61 -36.59 -2.73
C ASN A 204 11.63 -36.87 -3.88
N LYS A 205 10.33 -36.98 -3.58
CA LYS A 205 9.25 -37.10 -4.58
C LYS A 205 8.87 -35.76 -5.23
N GLY A 206 9.53 -34.66 -4.86
CA GLY A 206 9.34 -33.33 -5.45
C GLY A 206 8.24 -32.50 -4.81
N TRP A 207 7.72 -32.90 -3.65
CA TRP A 207 6.71 -32.11 -2.94
C TRP A 207 7.35 -30.92 -2.21
N THR A 208 6.70 -29.76 -2.28
CA THR A 208 7.15 -28.54 -1.59
C THR A 208 7.05 -28.68 -0.07
N PRO A 209 8.03 -28.20 0.71
CA PRO A 209 8.01 -28.31 2.18
C PRO A 209 6.72 -27.80 2.85
N SER A 210 6.11 -26.74 2.31
CA SER A 210 4.86 -26.17 2.81
C SER A 210 3.68 -27.17 2.75
N VAL A 211 3.57 -27.92 1.66
CA VAL A 211 2.51 -28.92 1.45
C VAL A 211 2.74 -30.15 2.34
N ILE A 212 4.00 -30.51 2.57
CA ILE A 212 4.39 -31.62 3.45
C ILE A 212 4.01 -31.31 4.91
N GLU A 213 4.35 -30.13 5.41
CA GLU A 213 3.98 -29.71 6.78
C GLU A 213 2.47 -29.66 6.95
N HIS A 214 1.74 -29.14 5.95
CA HIS A 214 0.29 -29.13 5.99
C HIS A 214 -0.29 -30.55 6.03
N ALA A 215 0.21 -31.48 5.21
CA ALA A 215 -0.24 -32.86 5.19
C ALA A 215 0.03 -33.59 6.51
N ILE A 216 1.18 -33.34 7.14
CA ILE A 216 1.52 -33.90 8.46
C ILE A 216 0.60 -33.32 9.56
N HIS A 217 0.34 -32.01 9.54
CA HIS A 217 -0.57 -31.38 10.50
C HIS A 217 -1.99 -31.92 10.37
N ALA A 218 -2.52 -31.94 9.15
CA ALA A 218 -3.86 -32.45 8.85
C ALA A 218 -4.02 -33.95 9.16
N ALA A 219 -2.96 -34.75 9.00
CA ALA A 219 -2.97 -36.17 9.35
C ALA A 219 -2.88 -36.43 10.86
N ARG A 220 -2.40 -35.46 11.66
CA ARG A 220 -2.24 -35.57 13.12
C ARG A 220 -3.45 -35.06 13.90
N GLU A 221 -4.22 -34.15 13.31
CA GLU A 221 -5.47 -33.61 13.90
C GLU A 221 -6.68 -34.53 13.68
N ARG A 222 -6.55 -35.56 12.84
CA ARG A 222 -7.52 -36.67 12.72
C ARG A 222 -7.18 -37.81 13.67
#